data_AF-A0A7K5Q7Z8-F1
#
_entry.id   AF-A0A7K5Q7Z8-F1
#
_cell.length_a   1.000
_cell.length_b   1.000
_cell.length_c   1.000
_cell.angle_alpha   90.00
_cell.angle_beta   90.00
_cell.angle_gamma   90.00
#
_symmetry.space_group_name_H-M   'P 1'
#
loop_
_entity.id
_entity.type
_entity.pdbx_description
1 polymer ?
#
loop_
_entity_poly.entity_id
_entity_poly.type
_entity_poly.pdbx_seq_one_letter_code
_entity_poly.pdbx_strand_id
1 'polypeptide(L)'
;MRSLGASPTPGEVQRHLQLHRIDRNAELDFSTFLSIMHRQLKQEEPEQEIRRALAMLDPQRRGEVAVPELRAKLTRLGEKLAPEE
;
A
#
# COMPACT_ATOMS: atom_id res chain seq x y z
N MET A 1 9.19 -5.06 -8.99
CA MET A 1 9.08 -4.12 -7.86
C MET A 1 9.05 -4.86 -6.53
N ARG A 2 8.08 -5.75 -6.30
CA ARG A 2 8.01 -6.59 -5.07
C ARG A 2 9.27 -7.39 -4.77
N SER A 3 9.83 -8.05 -5.79
CA SER A 3 11.09 -8.79 -5.65
C SER A 3 12.31 -7.91 -5.29
N LEU A 4 12.18 -6.58 -5.42
CA LEU A 4 13.20 -5.60 -5.07
C LEU A 4 12.87 -4.89 -3.73
N GLY A 5 11.90 -5.40 -2.97
CA GLY A 5 11.52 -4.88 -1.66
C GLY A 5 10.45 -3.78 -1.68
N ALA A 6 10.04 -3.29 -2.85
CA ALA A 6 9.01 -2.26 -2.98
C ALA A 6 7.65 -2.88 -3.32
N SER A 7 6.58 -2.46 -2.63
CA SER A 7 5.23 -3.01 -2.82
C SER A 7 4.21 -1.92 -3.18
N PRO A 8 4.35 -1.28 -4.36
CA PRO A 8 3.44 -0.25 -4.80
C PRO A 8 2.01 -0.78 -4.93
N THR A 9 1.07 0.04 -4.49
CA THR A 9 -0.36 -0.15 -4.73
C THR A 9 -0.69 -0.05 -6.23
N PRO A 10 -1.81 -0.63 -6.69
CA PRO A 10 -2.24 -0.51 -8.09
C PRO A 10 -2.36 0.95 -8.58
N GLY A 11 -2.76 1.86 -7.68
CA GLY A 11 -2.85 3.29 -7.98
C GLY A 11 -1.49 3.95 -8.17
N GLU A 12 -0.47 3.57 -7.40
CA GLU A 12 0.89 4.05 -7.58
C GLU A 12 1.52 3.53 -8.86
N VAL A 13 1.32 2.25 -9.19
CA VAL A 13 1.75 1.70 -10.48
C VAL A 13 1.13 2.48 -11.63
N GLN A 14 -0.18 2.74 -11.58
CA GLN A 14 -0.88 3.52 -12.60
C GLN A 14 -0.30 4.93 -12.74
N ARG A 15 0.00 5.60 -11.62
CA ARG A 15 0.59 6.94 -11.60
C ARG A 15 1.96 6.94 -12.26
N HIS A 16 2.81 5.95 -11.97
CA HIS A 16 4.13 5.83 -12.59
C HIS A 16 4.02 5.65 -14.11
N LEU A 17 3.11 4.79 -14.58
CA LEU A 17 2.86 4.62 -16.01
C LEU A 17 2.40 5.93 -16.68
N GLN A 18 1.48 6.67 -16.06
CA GLN A 18 1.00 7.95 -16.57
C GLN A 18 2.11 9.01 -16.64
N LEU A 19 2.96 9.10 -15.62
CA LEU A 19 4.07 10.06 -15.57
C LEU A 19 5.07 9.84 -16.73
N HIS A 20 5.25 8.58 -17.13
CA HIS A 20 6.13 8.20 -18.23
C HIS A 20 5.39 8.08 -19.58
N ARG A 21 4.09 8.39 -19.63
CA ARG A 21 3.22 8.26 -20.82
C ARG A 21 3.25 6.85 -21.42
N ILE A 22 3.31 5.85 -20.55
CA ILE A 22 3.33 4.44 -20.92
C ILE A 22 1.92 3.89 -20.82
N ASP A 23 1.41 3.31 -21.89
CA ASP A 23 0.14 2.59 -21.87
C ASP A 23 0.23 1.35 -20.98
N ARG A 24 -0.89 0.94 -20.37
CA ARG A 24 -0.95 -0.23 -19.48
C ARG A 24 -0.40 -1.52 -20.10
N ASN A 25 -0.49 -1.65 -21.42
CA ASN A 25 -0.08 -2.83 -22.17
C ASN A 25 1.22 -2.60 -22.96
N ALA A 26 1.87 -1.45 -22.81
CA ALA A 26 3.12 -1.16 -23.50
C ALA A 26 4.30 -1.83 -22.80
N GLU A 27 5.32 -2.17 -23.58
CA GLU A 27 6.59 -2.64 -23.05
C GLU A 27 7.34 -1.50 -22.37
N LEU A 28 8.06 -1.84 -21.30
CA LEU A 28 8.74 -0.88 -20.46
C LEU A 28 10.25 -1.12 -20.56
N ASP A 29 10.99 -0.11 -21.01
CA ASP A 29 12.44 -0.22 -21.09
C ASP A 29 13.08 -0.25 -19.70
N PHE A 30 14.26 -0.86 -19.61
CA PHE A 30 14.91 -1.07 -18.32
C PHE A 30 15.30 0.25 -17.62
N SER A 31 15.69 1.28 -18.38
CA SER A 31 16.00 2.61 -17.85
C SER A 31 14.81 3.29 -17.17
N THR A 32 13.63 3.14 -17.75
CA THR A 32 12.38 3.67 -17.21
C THR A 32 11.98 2.87 -15.98
N PHE A 33 12.17 1.55 -16.00
CA PHE A 33 11.93 0.72 -14.82
C PHE A 33 12.77 1.19 -13.62
N LEU A 34 14.06 1.44 -13.83
CA LEU A 34 14.96 1.95 -12.79
C LEU A 34 14.54 3.33 -12.29
N SER A 35 14.11 4.22 -13.18
CA SER A 35 13.62 5.55 -12.82
C SER A 35 12.38 5.48 -11.94
N ILE A 36 11.44 4.61 -12.29
CA ILE A 36 10.24 4.38 -11.50
C ILE A 36 10.59 3.77 -10.15
N MET A 37 11.45 2.73 -10.11
CA MET A 37 11.90 2.09 -8.88
C MET A 37 12.59 3.07 -7.93
N HIS A 38 13.48 3.91 -8.46
CA HIS A 38 14.17 4.93 -7.66
C HIS A 38 13.20 5.91 -7.02
N ARG A 39 12.14 6.29 -7.74
CA ARG A 39 11.08 7.15 -7.20
C ARG A 39 10.24 6.43 -6.16
N GLN A 40 9.82 5.19 -6.43
CA GLN A 40 8.99 4.41 -5.51
C GLN A 40 9.70 4.22 -4.16
N LEU A 41 10.96 3.81 -4.17
CA LEU A 41 11.77 3.59 -2.97
C LEU A 41 11.94 4.85 -2.10
N LYS A 42 11.88 6.04 -2.71
CA LYS A 42 11.93 7.32 -1.98
C LYS A 42 10.59 7.75 -1.39
N GLN A 43 9.49 7.27 -1.96
CA GLN A 43 8.13 7.64 -1.56
C GLN A 43 7.54 6.67 -0.55
N GLU A 44 7.94 5.39 -0.58
CA GLU A 44 7.50 4.40 0.38
C GLU A 44 8.08 4.70 1.77
N GLU A 45 7.19 5.00 2.72
CA GLU A 45 7.50 5.08 4.14
C GLU A 45 6.64 4.06 4.90
N PRO A 46 6.92 2.75 4.75
CA PRO A 46 6.02 1.69 5.21
C PRO A 46 5.75 1.78 6.72
N GLU A 47 6.76 2.11 7.52
CA GLU A 47 6.62 2.31 8.96
C GLU A 47 5.65 3.45 9.29
N GLN A 48 5.74 4.58 8.58
CA GLN A 48 4.83 5.70 8.79
C GLN A 48 3.41 5.36 8.35
N GLU A 49 3.25 4.67 7.22
CA GLU A 49 1.95 4.26 6.71
C GLU A 49 1.25 3.29 7.66
N ILE A 50 1.98 2.28 8.16
CA ILE A 50 1.47 1.34 9.17
C ILE A 50 1.08 2.10 10.44
N ARG A 51 1.91 3.03 10.93
CA ARG A 51 1.58 3.85 12.11
C ARG A 51 0.33 4.70 11.88
N ARG A 52 0.17 5.31 10.70
CA ARG A 52 -1.03 6.10 10.35
C ARG A 52 -2.27 5.21 10.30
N ALA A 53 -2.18 4.04 9.70
CA ALA A 53 -3.26 3.06 9.66
C ALA A 53 -3.66 2.62 11.08
N LEU A 54 -2.69 2.25 11.92
CA LEU A 54 -2.92 1.90 13.33
C LEU A 54 -3.56 3.07 14.12
N ALA A 55 -3.11 4.30 13.92
CA ALA A 55 -3.70 5.48 14.56
C ALA A 55 -5.16 5.72 14.12
N MET A 56 -5.53 5.40 12.88
CA MET A 56 -6.93 5.42 12.43
C MET A 56 -7.76 4.27 13.04
N LEU A 57 -7.11 3.14 13.35
CA LEU A 57 -7.74 1.98 13.99
C LEU A 57 -7.93 2.19 15.50
N ASP A 58 -7.06 2.95 16.17
CA ASP A 58 -7.11 3.28 17.60
C ASP A 58 -7.27 4.80 17.86
N PRO A 59 -8.50 5.34 17.79
CA PRO A 59 -8.76 6.76 18.04
C PRO A 59 -8.42 7.19 19.48
N GLN A 60 -8.42 6.23 20.41
CA GLN A 60 -8.20 6.47 21.84
C GLN A 60 -6.71 6.50 22.20
N ARG A 61 -5.82 6.18 21.26
CA ARG A 61 -4.36 6.14 21.44
C ARG A 61 -3.93 5.25 22.61
N ARG A 62 -4.59 4.12 22.79
CA ARG A 62 -4.22 3.07 23.76
C ARG A 62 -2.93 2.36 23.36
N GLY A 63 -2.57 2.40 22.07
CA GLY A 63 -1.41 1.67 21.52
C GLY A 63 -1.74 0.22 21.15
N GLU A 64 -3.01 -0.17 21.30
CA GLU A 64 -3.52 -1.50 20.99
C GLU A 64 -4.93 -1.40 20.39
N VAL A 65 -5.24 -2.34 19.49
CA VAL A 65 -6.56 -2.47 18.86
C VAL A 65 -7.14 -3.82 19.29
N ALA A 66 -8.31 -3.79 19.92
CA ALA A 66 -8.97 -5.02 20.34
C ALA A 66 -9.45 -5.81 19.10
N VAL A 67 -9.36 -7.14 19.14
CA VAL A 67 -9.79 -8.03 18.04
C VAL A 67 -11.21 -7.70 17.54
N PRO A 68 -12.23 -7.48 18.41
CA PRO A 68 -13.57 -7.13 17.94
C PRO A 68 -13.63 -5.79 17.20
N GLU A 69 -12.84 -4.79 17.62
CA GLU A 69 -12.78 -3.48 16.98
C GLU A 69 -12.09 -3.56 15.61
N LEU A 70 -11.00 -4.33 15.54
CA LEU A 70 -10.29 -4.58 14.28
C LEU A 70 -11.19 -5.29 13.28
N ARG A 71 -11.85 -6.38 13.70
CA ARG A 71 -12.80 -7.14 12.87
C ARG A 71 -13.92 -6.23 12.36
N ALA A 72 -14.54 -5.43 13.23
CA ALA A 72 -15.59 -4.50 12.85
C ALA A 72 -15.13 -3.47 11.80
N LYS A 73 -13.90 -2.95 11.94
CA LYS A 73 -13.32 -2.00 10.97
C LYS A 73 -12.99 -2.67 9.64
N LEU A 74 -12.39 -3.85 9.64
CA LEU A 74 -12.09 -4.62 8.44
C LEU A 74 -13.36 -5.02 7.68
N THR A 75 -14.40 -5.49 8.38
CA THR A 75 -15.70 -5.78 7.77
C THR A 75 -16.36 -4.54 7.17
N ARG A 76 -16.22 -3.36 7.81
CA ARG A 76 -16.71 -2.10 7.24
C ARG A 76 -15.97 -1.69 5.95
N LEU A 77 -14.71 -2.11 5.81
CA LEU A 77 -13.92 -1.90 4.59
C LEU A 77 -14.27 -2.92 3.48
N GLY A 78 -15.14 -3.88 3.76
CA GLY A 78 -15.61 -4.88 2.79
C GLY A 78 -14.93 -6.25 2.92
N GLU A 79 -14.02 -6.42 3.89
CA GLU A 79 -13.34 -7.69 4.12
C GLU A 79 -14.25 -8.69 4.85
N LYS A 80 -14.37 -9.90 4.31
CA LYS A 80 -15.13 -10.98 4.93
C LYS A 80 -14.17 -11.85 5.72
N LEU A 81 -14.26 -11.78 7.05
CA LEU A 81 -13.40 -12.53 7.96
C LEU A 81 -14.14 -13.76 8.49
N ALA A 82 -13.52 -14.93 8.38
CA ALA A 82 -13.97 -16.15 9.04
C ALA A 82 -13.86 -16.00 10.57
N PRO A 83 -14.60 -16.78 11.38
CA PRO A 83 -14.54 -16.68 12.84
C PRO A 83 -13.13 -16.87 13.41
N GLU A 84 -12.36 -17.76 12.78
CA GLU A 84 -10.97 -18.12 13.10
C GLU A 84 -9.96 -17.01 12.79
N GLU A 85 -10.30 -16.08 11.88
CA GLU A 85 -9.46 -14.96 11.41
C GLU A 85 -9.70 -13.68 12.23
#